data_AF-A0A4Q4VY38-F1
#
_entry.id   AF-A0A4Q4VY38-F1
#
_cell.length_a   1.000
_cell.length_b   1.000
_cell.length_c   1.000
_cell.angle_alpha   90.00
_cell.angle_beta   90.00
_cell.angle_gamma   90.00
#
_symmetry.space_group_name_H-M   'P 1'
#
loop_
_entity.id
_entity.type
_entity.pdbx_description
1 polymer ?
#
loop_
_entity_poly.entity_id
_entity_poly.type
_entity_poly.pdbx_seq_one_letter_code
_entity_poly.pdbx_strand_id
1 'polypeptide(L)'
;MAPNHRRRSTLEMQKRTRKERGFDKTESDLSSTDFSTAISAKLSASDKFYDALSYLGKKNPFSRTVTSQDTVWLLDNTAYRNRTSGKWEAEYVAAVFSQHSSGVISDAVSMIAKQIGLHERDPNWPTVEERTKLFTQTIKPATTVKALYRNTVPLKLGPGGRHGISSDIKKLPGIENGELLVPTFADVPKGVNGILEMRTFYAEPEGWAVISDVDDTIKITQTSDPIGILRTTFVDAPSVCPGMPELYWHIQSVINDASPWFYLSASPYNLYPFLRDFREAYYPHGTIILRDSSWMSIPGLLSSLTLGTEEYKVDRMEKIHSWLPRRKMILIGDSTQSDPEAYGEIYRTYPDWVKVILIRKVEDIAAIGIDAKNQPERFEEAFEGVPKDVWHVFTDPAECTKIVDNAVASAS
;
A
#
# COMPACT_ATOMS: atom_id res chain seq x y z
N MET A 1 0.68 29.21 4.72
CA MET A 1 2.12 28.93 5.03
C MET A 1 2.86 28.29 3.84
N ALA A 2 4.19 28.36 3.75
CA ALA A 2 4.97 27.71 2.69
C ALA A 2 4.99 26.17 2.82
N PRO A 3 5.08 25.39 1.72
CA PRO A 3 5.01 23.91 1.75
C PRO A 3 5.99 23.25 2.73
N ASN A 4 7.23 23.75 2.79
CA ASN A 4 8.27 23.24 3.70
C ASN A 4 7.92 23.41 5.19
N HIS A 5 7.10 24.40 5.55
CA HIS A 5 6.68 24.61 6.93
C HIS A 5 5.62 23.59 7.36
N ARG A 6 4.64 23.30 6.48
CA ARG A 6 3.58 22.32 6.77
C ARG A 6 4.13 20.91 6.92
N ARG A 7 4.97 20.48 5.98
CA ARG A 7 5.64 19.17 6.06
C ARG A 7 6.49 19.01 7.33
N ARG A 8 7.10 20.09 7.81
CA ARG A 8 7.83 20.09 9.09
C ARG A 8 6.88 19.87 10.28
N SER A 9 5.75 20.59 10.31
CA SER A 9 4.72 20.44 11.34
C SER A 9 4.19 19.01 11.41
N THR A 10 3.85 18.41 10.27
CA THR A 10 3.38 17.02 10.20
C THR A 10 4.41 16.01 10.71
N LEU A 11 5.67 16.17 10.33
CA LEU A 11 6.75 15.31 10.82
C LEU A 11 6.97 15.47 12.33
N GLU A 12 6.82 16.68 12.87
CA GLU A 12 6.87 16.94 14.31
C GLU A 12 5.70 16.26 15.04
N MET A 13 4.48 16.29 14.49
CA MET A 13 3.32 15.54 15.00
C MET A 13 3.58 14.03 15.02
N GLN A 14 4.08 13.45 13.93
CA GLN A 14 4.43 12.02 13.85
C GLN A 14 5.46 11.63 14.91
N LYS A 15 6.54 12.42 15.04
CA LYS A 15 7.58 12.21 16.05
C LYS A 15 7.03 12.32 17.48
N ARG A 16 6.12 13.28 17.72
CA ARG A 16 5.46 13.44 19.02
C ARG A 16 4.63 12.22 19.37
N THR A 17 3.74 11.78 18.48
CA THR A 17 2.94 10.55 18.70
C THR A 17 3.85 9.36 18.98
N ARG A 18 4.91 9.17 18.18
CA ARG A 18 5.86 8.07 18.36
C ARG A 18 6.51 8.07 19.74
N LYS A 19 6.95 9.24 20.21
CA LYS A 19 7.54 9.43 21.55
C LYS A 19 6.53 9.15 22.66
N GLU A 20 5.32 9.72 22.58
CA GLU A 20 4.28 9.57 23.60
C GLU A 20 3.76 8.12 23.70
N ARG A 21 3.77 7.39 22.60
CA ARG A 21 3.26 6.00 22.49
C ARG A 21 4.35 4.94 22.62
N GLY A 22 5.60 5.34 22.85
CA GLY A 22 6.70 4.42 23.12
C GLY A 22 7.16 3.59 21.91
N PHE A 23 6.98 4.10 20.69
CA PHE A 23 7.42 3.40 19.47
C PHE A 23 8.90 3.05 19.51
N ASP A 24 9.76 3.98 19.93
CA ASP A 24 11.21 3.75 19.97
C ASP A 24 11.58 2.62 20.95
N LYS A 25 10.83 2.46 22.04
CA LYS A 25 11.02 1.34 22.98
C LYS A 25 10.60 0.02 22.33
N THR A 26 9.41 -0.03 21.74
CA THR A 26 8.91 -1.23 21.07
C THR A 26 9.81 -1.65 19.91
N GLU A 27 10.26 -0.70 19.09
CA GLU A 27 11.21 -0.94 18.00
C GLU A 27 12.55 -1.44 18.53
N SER A 28 13.07 -0.85 19.61
CA SER A 28 14.31 -1.31 20.26
C SER A 28 14.18 -2.77 20.74
N ASP A 29 13.09 -3.10 21.44
CA ASP A 29 12.84 -4.46 21.91
C ASP A 29 12.73 -5.46 20.75
N LEU A 30 12.13 -5.04 19.62
CA LEU A 30 12.03 -5.80 18.38
C LEU A 30 13.33 -5.84 17.55
N SER A 31 14.33 -5.05 17.90
CA SER A 31 15.63 -4.98 17.20
C SER A 31 16.73 -5.81 17.88
N SER A 32 16.46 -6.35 19.07
CA SER A 32 17.44 -7.01 19.94
C SER A 32 18.09 -8.28 19.37
N THR A 33 17.62 -8.77 18.23
CA THR A 33 18.36 -9.73 17.38
C THR A 33 18.38 -9.14 15.98
N ASP A 34 19.58 -8.91 15.44
CA ASP A 34 19.78 -8.21 14.16
C ASP A 34 19.34 -9.11 12.99
N PHE A 35 18.01 -9.24 12.78
CA PHE A 35 17.39 -10.15 11.81
C PHE A 35 17.96 -9.95 10.42
N SER A 36 18.18 -8.70 10.00
CA SER A 36 18.78 -8.34 8.72
C SER A 36 20.20 -8.90 8.59
N THR A 37 21.01 -8.79 9.65
CA THR A 37 22.37 -9.34 9.70
C THR A 37 22.35 -10.86 9.75
N ALA A 38 21.43 -11.48 10.49
CA ALA A 38 21.27 -12.93 10.54
C ALA A 38 20.78 -13.51 9.18
N ILE A 39 19.86 -12.81 8.51
CA ILE A 39 19.37 -13.14 7.17
C ILE A 39 20.53 -13.00 6.15
N SER A 40 21.23 -11.87 6.17
CA SER A 40 22.36 -11.60 5.28
C SER A 40 23.52 -12.60 5.47
N ALA A 41 23.80 -12.99 6.72
CA ALA A 41 24.80 -14.00 7.05
C ALA A 41 24.45 -15.39 6.49
N LYS A 42 23.15 -15.73 6.45
CA LYS A 42 22.63 -16.99 5.93
C LYS A 42 22.45 -17.02 4.40
N LEU A 43 22.69 -15.91 3.68
CA LEU A 43 22.63 -15.88 2.22
C LEU A 43 23.70 -16.78 1.59
N SER A 44 23.31 -17.52 0.55
CA SER A 44 24.25 -18.28 -0.27
C SER A 44 25.25 -17.36 -0.98
N ALA A 45 26.40 -17.89 -1.42
CA ALA A 45 27.37 -17.11 -2.20
C ALA A 45 26.75 -16.52 -3.48
N SER A 46 25.85 -17.27 -4.13
CA SER A 46 25.06 -16.78 -5.26
C SER A 46 24.13 -15.64 -4.86
N ASP A 47 23.43 -15.74 -3.73
CA ASP A 47 22.52 -14.68 -3.29
C ASP A 47 23.29 -13.39 -2.96
N LYS A 48 24.47 -13.49 -2.32
CA LYS A 48 25.35 -12.33 -2.06
C LYS A 48 25.85 -11.68 -3.35
N PHE A 49 26.17 -12.48 -4.38
CA PHE A 49 26.55 -11.97 -5.69
C PHE A 49 25.41 -11.19 -6.35
N TYR A 50 24.19 -11.73 -6.36
CA TYR A 50 23.03 -11.04 -6.94
C TYR A 50 22.58 -9.82 -6.13
N ASP A 51 22.74 -9.86 -4.81
CA ASP A 51 22.53 -8.70 -3.95
C ASP A 51 23.48 -7.55 -4.33
N ALA A 52 24.77 -7.82 -4.50
CA ALA A 52 25.73 -6.83 -4.97
C ALA A 52 25.37 -6.28 -6.37
N LEU A 53 24.97 -7.15 -7.30
CA LEU A 53 24.56 -6.72 -8.65
C LEU A 53 23.29 -5.88 -8.66
N SER A 54 22.41 -6.03 -7.67
CA SER A 54 21.17 -5.25 -7.60
C SER A 54 21.40 -3.75 -7.37
N TYR A 55 22.62 -3.35 -6.95
CA TYR A 55 23.06 -1.96 -6.93
C TYR A 55 23.13 -1.33 -8.33
N LEU A 56 23.28 -2.13 -9.39
CA LEU A 56 23.28 -1.67 -10.78
C LEU A 56 21.86 -1.35 -11.31
N GLY A 57 20.82 -1.66 -10.53
CA GLY A 57 19.42 -1.36 -10.85
C GLY A 57 18.96 -1.96 -12.18
N LYS A 58 18.14 -1.20 -12.93
CA LYS A 58 17.55 -1.63 -14.21
C LYS A 58 18.57 -1.91 -15.33
N LYS A 59 19.84 -1.49 -15.15
CA LYS A 59 20.92 -1.72 -16.12
C LYS A 59 21.70 -3.01 -15.86
N ASN A 60 21.32 -3.81 -14.86
CA ASN A 60 22.00 -5.07 -14.54
C ASN A 60 21.88 -6.09 -15.71
N PRO A 61 22.98 -6.46 -16.40
CA PRO A 61 22.93 -7.45 -17.48
C PRO A 61 22.90 -8.89 -16.96
N PHE A 62 23.24 -9.11 -15.69
CA PHE A 62 23.34 -10.41 -15.04
C PHE A 62 22.15 -10.61 -14.09
N SER A 63 21.00 -10.88 -14.69
CA SER A 63 19.78 -11.27 -13.95
C SER A 63 19.68 -12.78 -13.81
N ARG A 64 19.07 -13.25 -12.72
CA ARG A 64 18.62 -14.64 -12.59
C ARG A 64 17.16 -14.80 -12.97
N THR A 65 16.74 -16.03 -13.19
CA THR A 65 15.35 -16.42 -13.45
C THR A 65 14.76 -17.11 -12.23
N VAL A 66 13.44 -17.06 -12.11
CA VAL A 66 12.67 -17.79 -11.10
C VAL A 66 12.93 -19.31 -11.20
N THR A 67 13.05 -19.96 -10.06
CA THR A 67 13.21 -21.41 -9.87
C THR A 67 12.04 -21.98 -9.07
N SER A 68 11.88 -23.32 -9.03
CA SER A 68 10.82 -23.98 -8.27
C SER A 68 10.89 -23.80 -6.75
N GLN A 69 11.96 -23.18 -6.23
CA GLN A 69 12.17 -22.90 -4.80
C GLN A 69 11.84 -21.44 -4.45
N ASP A 70 11.32 -20.67 -5.40
CA ASP A 70 11.00 -19.27 -5.22
C ASP A 70 9.50 -19.05 -5.06
N THR A 71 9.15 -17.98 -4.36
CA THR A 71 7.81 -17.40 -4.26
C THR A 71 7.76 -16.20 -5.19
N VAL A 72 6.72 -16.10 -6.01
CA VAL A 72 6.50 -14.97 -6.93
C VAL A 72 5.18 -14.30 -6.59
N TRP A 73 5.20 -12.98 -6.47
CA TRP A 73 4.00 -12.15 -6.38
C TRP A 73 3.91 -11.25 -7.60
N LEU A 74 2.82 -11.36 -8.34
CA LEU A 74 2.38 -10.39 -9.32
C LEU A 74 1.31 -9.51 -8.67
N LEU A 75 1.48 -8.18 -8.73
CA LEU A 75 0.56 -7.24 -8.11
C LEU A 75 -0.42 -6.69 -9.14
N ASP A 76 -1.72 -6.73 -8.83
CA ASP A 76 -2.80 -6.08 -9.57
C ASP A 76 -2.45 -4.62 -9.89
N ASN A 77 -2.86 -4.15 -11.07
CA ASN A 77 -2.50 -2.82 -11.55
C ASN A 77 -3.60 -2.17 -12.40
N THR A 78 -3.39 -0.89 -12.73
CA THR A 78 -4.26 -0.13 -13.63
C THR A 78 -3.51 0.22 -14.91
N ALA A 79 -4.06 -0.17 -16.05
CA ALA A 79 -3.63 0.30 -17.36
C ALA A 79 -4.24 1.67 -17.68
N TYR A 80 -3.44 2.52 -18.31
CA TYR A 80 -3.80 3.88 -18.72
C TYR A 80 -3.29 4.14 -20.14
N ARG A 81 -3.82 5.17 -20.79
CA ARG A 81 -3.34 5.59 -22.12
C ARG A 81 -2.14 6.51 -21.97
N ASN A 82 -1.04 6.12 -22.61
CA ASN A 82 0.13 6.98 -22.73
C ASN A 82 -0.27 8.30 -23.44
N ARG A 83 0.04 9.44 -22.83
CA ARG A 83 -0.42 10.76 -23.31
C ARG A 83 0.04 11.10 -24.73
N THR A 84 1.23 10.65 -25.11
CA THR A 84 1.83 10.98 -26.41
C THR A 84 1.40 10.01 -27.50
N SER A 85 1.39 8.71 -27.19
CA SER A 85 1.13 7.68 -28.20
C SER A 85 -0.31 7.18 -28.24
N GLY A 86 -1.13 7.49 -27.23
CA GLY A 86 -2.50 6.97 -27.08
C GLY A 86 -2.59 5.46 -26.81
N LYS A 87 -1.46 4.76 -26.79
CA LYS A 87 -1.37 3.31 -26.56
C LYS A 87 -1.54 2.98 -25.09
N TRP A 88 -2.09 1.81 -24.83
CA TRP A 88 -2.22 1.27 -23.49
C TRP A 88 -0.84 0.92 -22.91
N GLU A 89 -0.62 1.34 -21.68
CA GLU A 89 0.49 0.89 -20.86
C GLU A 89 0.05 0.71 -19.41
N ALA A 90 0.74 -0.15 -18.68
CA ALA A 90 0.53 -0.31 -17.25
C ALA A 90 1.87 -0.50 -16.55
N GLU A 91 1.96 -0.05 -15.30
CA GLU A 91 3.06 -0.40 -14.43
C GLU A 91 2.84 -1.81 -13.88
N TYR A 92 3.68 -2.75 -14.28
CA TYR A 92 3.71 -4.10 -13.71
C TYR A 92 4.69 -4.13 -12.55
N VAL A 93 4.19 -4.61 -11.40
CA VAL A 93 5.00 -4.80 -10.20
C VAL A 93 5.08 -6.29 -9.89
N ALA A 94 6.29 -6.78 -9.71
CA ALA A 94 6.53 -8.16 -9.32
C ALA A 94 7.59 -8.25 -8.22
N ALA A 95 7.37 -9.11 -7.24
CA ALA A 95 8.30 -9.40 -6.16
C ALA A 95 8.66 -10.89 -6.14
N VAL A 96 9.92 -11.19 -5.81
CA VAL A 96 10.42 -12.57 -5.75
C VAL A 96 11.14 -12.83 -4.43
N PHE A 97 10.84 -13.96 -3.81
CA PHE A 97 11.41 -14.41 -2.55
C PHE A 97 11.83 -15.87 -2.63
N SER A 98 12.64 -16.31 -1.67
CA SER A 98 12.83 -17.72 -1.37
C SER A 98 11.60 -18.29 -0.68
N GLN A 99 11.14 -19.48 -1.08
CA GLN A 99 10.14 -20.24 -0.31
C GLN A 99 10.68 -20.65 1.06
N HIS A 100 11.98 -20.92 1.14
CA HIS A 100 12.65 -21.22 2.39
C HIS A 100 12.82 -19.93 3.17
N SER A 101 12.22 -19.88 4.34
CA SER A 101 12.45 -18.80 5.30
C SER A 101 13.90 -18.81 5.76
N SER A 102 14.43 -17.63 6.04
CA SER A 102 15.62 -17.55 6.89
C SER A 102 15.28 -18.23 8.22
N GLY A 103 16.15 -19.08 8.76
CA GLY A 103 15.89 -19.80 10.02
C GLY A 103 15.88 -18.88 11.26
N VAL A 104 15.21 -17.73 11.16
CA VAL A 104 15.06 -16.64 12.12
C VAL A 104 13.56 -16.39 12.40
N ILE A 105 12.64 -17.14 11.77
CA ILE A 105 11.19 -17.04 12.05
C ILE A 105 10.89 -17.24 13.53
N SER A 106 11.45 -18.28 14.16
CA SER A 106 11.13 -18.60 15.55
C SER A 106 11.45 -17.42 16.49
N ASP A 107 12.59 -16.76 16.27
CA ASP A 107 12.98 -15.59 17.08
C ASP A 107 12.02 -14.42 16.82
N ALA A 108 11.66 -14.17 15.55
CA ALA A 108 10.72 -13.10 15.16
C ALA A 108 9.34 -13.32 15.79
N VAL A 109 8.82 -14.54 15.72
CA VAL A 109 7.54 -14.94 16.31
C VAL A 109 7.56 -14.75 17.82
N SER A 110 8.59 -15.24 18.51
CA SER A 110 8.74 -15.07 19.95
C SER A 110 8.83 -13.59 20.36
N MET A 111 9.52 -12.76 19.58
CA MET A 111 9.63 -11.33 19.84
C MET A 111 8.31 -10.59 19.64
N ILE A 112 7.59 -10.88 18.55
CA ILE A 112 6.24 -10.34 18.33
C ILE A 112 5.34 -10.78 19.47
N ALA A 113 5.24 -12.09 19.73
CA ALA A 113 4.39 -12.68 20.76
C ALA A 113 4.62 -12.05 22.13
N LYS A 114 5.88 -11.85 22.52
CA LYS A 114 6.24 -11.16 23.77
C LYS A 114 5.70 -9.72 23.82
N GLN A 115 5.82 -8.95 22.74
CA GLN A 115 5.34 -7.56 22.70
C GLN A 115 3.82 -7.46 22.84
N ILE A 116 3.08 -8.38 22.23
CA ILE A 116 1.62 -8.40 22.25
C ILE A 116 1.03 -9.20 23.44
N GLY A 117 1.89 -9.79 24.28
CA GLY A 117 1.49 -10.57 25.45
C GLY A 117 0.88 -11.94 25.13
N LEU A 118 1.26 -12.56 24.01
CA LEU A 118 0.86 -13.93 23.67
C LEU A 118 1.82 -14.96 24.30
N HIS A 119 1.25 -16.05 24.79
CA HIS A 119 1.99 -17.21 25.30
C HIS A 119 2.14 -18.29 24.20
N GLU A 120 3.15 -19.16 24.29
CA GLU A 120 3.44 -20.20 23.27
C GLU A 120 2.29 -21.18 23.00
N ARG A 121 1.39 -21.36 23.97
CA ARG A 121 0.21 -22.24 23.85
C ARG A 121 -1.06 -21.51 23.43
N ASP A 122 -0.95 -20.23 23.07
CA ASP A 122 -2.09 -19.45 22.60
C ASP A 122 -2.60 -20.02 21.26
N PRO A 123 -3.93 -20.18 21.08
CA PRO A 123 -4.50 -20.69 19.83
C PRO A 123 -4.15 -19.82 18.61
N ASN A 124 -3.76 -18.55 18.79
CA ASN A 124 -3.35 -17.67 17.71
C ASN A 124 -1.88 -17.82 17.29
N TRP A 125 -1.07 -18.64 17.99
CA TRP A 125 0.34 -18.81 17.67
C TRP A 125 0.60 -19.23 16.20
N PRO A 126 -0.14 -20.19 15.61
CA PRO A 126 0.05 -20.55 14.20
C PRO A 126 -0.22 -19.39 13.25
N THR A 127 -1.20 -18.52 13.57
CA THR A 127 -1.50 -17.31 12.79
C THR A 127 -0.33 -16.33 12.82
N VAL A 128 0.25 -16.10 14.01
CA VAL A 128 1.42 -15.23 14.18
C VAL A 128 2.60 -15.76 13.38
N GLU A 129 2.86 -17.07 13.46
CA GLU A 129 3.93 -17.71 12.69
C GLU A 129 3.74 -17.54 11.19
N GLU A 130 2.55 -17.84 10.67
CA GLU A 130 2.25 -17.72 9.25
C GLU A 130 2.42 -16.28 8.74
N ARG A 131 1.88 -15.30 9.46
CA ARG A 131 1.98 -13.88 9.05
C ARG A 131 3.39 -13.32 9.19
N THR A 132 4.18 -13.83 10.14
CA THR A 132 5.59 -13.45 10.33
C THR A 132 6.48 -13.92 9.17
N LYS A 133 6.10 -15.01 8.46
CA LYS A 133 6.84 -15.49 7.27
C LYS A 133 6.98 -14.39 6.22
N LEU A 134 5.95 -13.59 6.00
CA LEU A 134 5.95 -12.51 5.00
C LEU A 134 7.05 -11.46 5.23
N PHE A 135 7.50 -11.30 6.48
CA PHE A 135 8.53 -10.33 6.87
C PHE A 135 9.94 -10.93 7.00
N THR A 136 10.06 -12.26 6.95
CA THR A 136 11.30 -13.01 7.20
C THR A 136 11.76 -13.86 6.01
N GLN A 137 10.93 -13.91 4.96
CA GLN A 137 11.27 -14.47 3.66
C GLN A 137 12.48 -13.74 3.06
N THR A 138 13.41 -14.52 2.53
CA THR A 138 14.61 -13.95 1.91
C THR A 138 14.25 -13.39 0.54
N ILE A 139 14.41 -12.08 0.36
CA ILE A 139 14.22 -11.43 -0.94
C ILE A 139 15.19 -11.99 -1.98
N LYS A 140 14.74 -12.08 -3.23
CA LYS A 140 15.55 -12.54 -4.36
C LYS A 140 15.82 -11.36 -5.31
N PRO A 141 16.77 -10.47 -4.99
CA PRO A 141 17.11 -9.35 -5.87
C PRO A 141 17.71 -9.85 -7.18
N ALA A 142 17.75 -8.96 -8.18
CA ALA A 142 18.23 -9.22 -9.54
C ALA A 142 17.48 -10.35 -10.29
N THR A 143 16.27 -10.68 -9.86
CA THR A 143 15.46 -11.76 -10.46
C THR A 143 14.48 -11.21 -11.47
N THR A 144 14.34 -11.91 -12.60
CA THR A 144 13.34 -11.62 -13.64
C THR A 144 12.22 -12.64 -13.61
N VAL A 145 11.00 -12.16 -13.84
CA VAL A 145 9.78 -12.97 -13.90
C VAL A 145 9.24 -12.94 -15.32
N LYS A 146 8.95 -14.11 -15.89
CA LYS A 146 8.19 -14.20 -17.14
C LYS A 146 6.70 -14.26 -16.79
N ALA A 147 5.88 -13.60 -17.58
CA ALA A 147 4.43 -13.61 -17.43
C ALA A 147 3.75 -13.61 -18.79
N LEU A 148 2.49 -14.03 -18.84
CA LEU A 148 1.67 -14.12 -20.04
C LEU A 148 0.39 -13.30 -19.84
N TYR A 149 0.32 -12.15 -20.51
CA TYR A 149 -0.91 -11.35 -20.57
C TYR A 149 -1.94 -12.11 -21.42
N ARG A 150 -3.17 -12.28 -20.89
CA ARG A 150 -4.20 -13.16 -21.48
C ARG A 150 -3.70 -14.58 -21.81
N ASN A 151 -2.74 -15.09 -21.04
CA ASN A 151 -2.09 -16.38 -21.27
C ASN A 151 -1.43 -16.53 -22.67
N THR A 152 -1.18 -15.43 -23.39
CA THR A 152 -0.76 -15.45 -24.80
C THR A 152 0.37 -14.49 -25.11
N VAL A 153 0.35 -13.28 -24.56
CA VAL A 153 1.35 -12.24 -24.86
C VAL A 153 2.46 -12.27 -23.81
N PRO A 154 3.70 -12.63 -24.18
CA PRO A 154 4.80 -12.75 -23.23
C PRO A 154 5.28 -11.38 -22.75
N LEU A 155 5.42 -11.28 -21.42
CA LEU A 155 5.98 -10.16 -20.70
C LEU A 155 7.21 -10.63 -19.92
N LYS A 156 8.23 -9.78 -19.85
CA LYS A 156 9.41 -9.96 -19.00
C LYS A 156 9.47 -8.83 -17.98
N LEU A 157 9.33 -9.17 -16.70
CA LEU A 157 9.37 -8.24 -15.57
C LEU A 157 10.74 -8.33 -14.86
N GLY A 158 11.19 -7.20 -14.32
CA GLY A 158 12.48 -7.06 -13.67
C GLY A 158 13.66 -6.84 -14.62
N PRO A 159 14.90 -6.93 -14.09
CA PRO A 159 15.24 -7.52 -12.80
C PRO A 159 14.77 -6.70 -11.58
N GLY A 160 14.37 -7.39 -10.51
CA GLY A 160 14.05 -6.76 -9.22
C GLY A 160 15.26 -6.06 -8.60
N GLY A 161 15.01 -4.95 -7.91
CA GLY A 161 16.03 -4.18 -7.20
C GLY A 161 16.46 -4.81 -5.87
N ARG A 162 17.17 -4.04 -5.06
CA ARG A 162 17.66 -4.43 -3.71
C ARG A 162 16.57 -4.85 -2.73
N HIS A 163 15.32 -4.47 -2.99
CA HIS A 163 14.18 -4.85 -2.17
C HIS A 163 13.44 -6.06 -2.73
N GLY A 164 13.99 -6.77 -3.72
CA GLY A 164 13.35 -7.93 -4.35
C GLY A 164 12.14 -7.60 -5.23
N ILE A 165 11.79 -6.32 -5.37
CA ILE A 165 10.66 -5.81 -6.14
C ILE A 165 11.14 -5.19 -7.47
N SER A 166 10.36 -5.39 -8.52
CA SER A 166 10.52 -4.76 -9.84
C SER A 166 9.29 -3.91 -10.16
N SER A 167 9.50 -2.81 -10.88
CA SER A 167 8.45 -1.95 -11.43
C SER A 167 8.82 -1.64 -12.89
N ASP A 168 7.95 -2.05 -13.82
CA ASP A 168 8.16 -1.93 -15.25
C ASP A 168 6.93 -1.39 -15.96
N ILE A 169 7.08 -0.30 -16.72
CA ILE A 169 6.03 0.14 -17.63
C ILE A 169 6.02 -0.79 -18.85
N LYS A 170 4.91 -1.50 -19.07
CA LYS A 170 4.71 -2.39 -20.22
C LYS A 170 3.61 -1.86 -21.11
N LYS A 171 3.87 -1.88 -22.42
CA LYS A 171 2.85 -1.59 -23.44
C LYS A 171 1.93 -2.80 -23.57
N LEU A 172 0.63 -2.54 -23.65
CA LEU A 172 -0.40 -3.56 -23.73
C LEU A 172 -1.15 -3.48 -25.06
N PRO A 173 -1.63 -4.63 -25.57
CA PRO A 173 -2.40 -4.66 -26.83
C PRO A 173 -3.77 -3.98 -26.70
N GLY A 174 -4.25 -3.72 -25.48
CA GLY A 174 -5.55 -3.12 -25.18
C GLY A 174 -6.61 -4.14 -24.73
N ILE A 175 -7.86 -3.67 -24.68
CA ILE A 175 -9.03 -4.46 -24.32
C ILE A 175 -9.77 -4.97 -25.55
N GLU A 176 -10.36 -6.15 -25.41
CA GLU A 176 -11.33 -6.72 -26.35
C GLU A 176 -12.70 -6.77 -25.66
N ASN A 177 -13.79 -6.60 -26.43
CA ASN A 177 -15.17 -6.84 -25.97
C ASN A 177 -15.61 -6.11 -24.68
N GLY A 178 -15.05 -4.93 -24.38
CA GLY A 178 -15.45 -4.12 -23.22
C GLY A 178 -15.00 -4.68 -21.87
N GLU A 179 -14.07 -5.64 -21.84
CA GLU A 179 -13.49 -6.16 -20.60
C GLU A 179 -12.73 -5.06 -19.84
N LEU A 180 -13.09 -4.86 -18.57
CA LEU A 180 -12.41 -3.91 -17.70
C LEU A 180 -11.24 -4.53 -16.93
N LEU A 181 -11.28 -5.85 -16.70
CA LEU A 181 -10.29 -6.59 -15.93
C LEU A 181 -9.71 -7.73 -16.75
N VAL A 182 -8.39 -7.71 -16.94
CA VAL A 182 -7.69 -8.69 -17.76
C VAL A 182 -6.60 -9.40 -16.96
N PRO A 183 -6.55 -10.73 -16.94
CA PRO A 183 -5.56 -11.46 -16.17
C PRO A 183 -4.20 -11.51 -16.86
N THR A 184 -3.15 -11.54 -16.04
CA THR A 184 -1.77 -11.87 -16.42
C THR A 184 -1.27 -12.97 -15.51
N PHE A 185 -0.76 -14.06 -16.08
CA PHE A 185 -0.30 -15.24 -15.35
C PHE A 185 1.22 -15.32 -15.34
N ALA A 186 1.82 -15.72 -14.21
CA ALA A 186 3.24 -16.00 -14.14
C ALA A 186 3.58 -17.25 -14.97
N ASP A 187 4.55 -17.13 -15.87
CA ASP A 187 5.10 -18.24 -16.66
C ASP A 187 6.37 -18.75 -15.95
N VAL A 188 6.15 -19.62 -14.97
CA VAL A 188 7.17 -20.05 -13.99
C VAL A 188 7.17 -21.56 -13.81
N PRO A 189 8.31 -22.17 -13.38
CA PRO A 189 8.40 -23.61 -13.19
C PRO A 189 7.37 -24.16 -12.18
N LYS A 190 6.98 -25.42 -12.37
CA LYS A 190 6.16 -26.14 -11.37
C LYS A 190 6.87 -26.16 -10.01
N GLY A 191 6.13 -25.86 -8.95
CA GLY A 191 6.64 -25.78 -7.57
C GLY A 191 6.76 -24.35 -7.05
N VAL A 192 6.77 -23.34 -7.92
CA VAL A 192 6.65 -21.93 -7.51
C VAL A 192 5.31 -21.69 -6.83
N ASN A 193 5.31 -20.91 -5.75
CA ASN A 193 4.11 -20.49 -5.02
C ASN A 193 3.98 -18.95 -4.97
N GLY A 194 2.92 -18.45 -4.31
CA GLY A 194 2.64 -17.02 -4.17
C GLY A 194 1.42 -16.58 -4.98
N ILE A 195 1.46 -15.35 -5.49
CA ILE A 195 0.39 -14.72 -6.27
C ILE A 195 0.82 -14.79 -7.74
N LEU A 196 0.40 -15.86 -8.41
CA LEU A 196 0.81 -16.17 -9.78
C LEU A 196 -0.18 -15.63 -10.83
N GLU A 197 -1.28 -15.02 -10.40
CA GLU A 197 -2.23 -14.32 -11.24
C GLU A 197 -2.39 -12.90 -10.70
N MET A 198 -2.27 -11.91 -11.58
CA MET A 198 -2.66 -10.55 -11.31
C MET A 198 -3.73 -10.09 -12.30
N ARG A 199 -4.47 -9.05 -11.93
CA ARG A 199 -5.50 -8.44 -12.77
C ARG A 199 -5.13 -7.00 -13.12
N THR A 200 -5.26 -6.68 -14.40
CA THR A 200 -5.06 -5.33 -14.94
C THR A 200 -6.41 -4.69 -15.19
N PHE A 201 -6.72 -3.63 -14.44
CA PHE A 201 -7.89 -2.80 -14.66
C PHE A 201 -7.63 -1.76 -15.75
N TYR A 202 -8.50 -1.65 -16.76
CA TYR A 202 -8.33 -0.67 -17.84
C TYR A 202 -9.10 0.62 -17.55
N ALA A 203 -8.34 1.71 -17.35
CA ALA A 203 -8.90 3.03 -17.10
C ALA A 203 -8.74 3.94 -18.32
N GLU A 204 -9.87 4.32 -18.92
CA GLU A 204 -9.88 5.40 -19.93
C GLU A 204 -9.41 6.75 -19.31
N PRO A 205 -8.93 7.72 -20.11
CA PRO A 205 -8.31 8.93 -19.58
C PRO A 205 -9.26 9.87 -18.82
N GLU A 206 -10.53 9.91 -19.22
CA GLU A 206 -11.57 10.73 -18.60
C GLU A 206 -12.49 9.89 -17.69
N GLY A 207 -13.28 10.57 -16.86
CA GLY A 207 -14.20 9.96 -15.89
C GLY A 207 -13.74 10.17 -14.45
N TRP A 208 -14.38 9.45 -13.54
CA TRP A 208 -14.10 9.52 -12.11
C TRP A 208 -13.12 8.42 -11.68
N ALA A 209 -12.39 8.67 -10.61
CA ALA A 209 -11.52 7.68 -9.98
C ALA A 209 -11.44 7.97 -8.47
N VAL A 210 -11.08 6.94 -7.70
CA VAL A 210 -10.98 7.05 -6.25
C VAL A 210 -9.57 6.70 -5.80
N ILE A 211 -9.01 7.53 -4.92
CA ILE A 211 -7.81 7.21 -4.16
C ILE A 211 -8.23 7.11 -2.69
N SER A 212 -8.02 5.95 -2.10
CA SER A 212 -8.38 5.66 -0.73
C SER A 212 -7.13 5.27 0.06
N ASP A 213 -6.94 5.88 1.22
CA ASP A 213 -6.03 5.31 2.21
C ASP A 213 -6.56 3.95 2.72
N VAL A 214 -5.67 3.13 3.27
CA VAL A 214 -6.04 1.81 3.80
C VAL A 214 -6.19 1.81 5.33
N ASP A 215 -5.18 2.30 6.04
CA ASP A 215 -4.97 2.02 7.46
C ASP A 215 -5.78 2.99 8.33
N ASP A 216 -6.72 2.47 9.12
CA ASP A 216 -7.74 3.24 9.86
C ASP A 216 -8.77 3.99 8.98
N THR A 217 -8.67 3.84 7.65
CA THR A 217 -9.66 4.26 6.65
C THR A 217 -10.60 3.11 6.25
N ILE A 218 -10.08 2.02 5.66
CA ILE A 218 -10.88 0.85 5.26
C ILE A 218 -10.66 -0.34 6.19
N LYS A 219 -9.47 -0.43 6.80
CA LYS A 219 -9.08 -1.52 7.69
C LYS A 219 -8.66 -0.94 9.02
N ILE A 220 -9.16 -1.50 10.12
CA ILE A 220 -8.69 -1.12 11.46
C ILE A 220 -7.23 -1.58 11.62
N THR A 221 -6.32 -0.64 11.89
CA THR A 221 -4.86 -0.85 12.04
C THR A 221 -4.34 -0.31 13.37
N GLN A 222 -4.97 0.72 13.92
CA GLN A 222 -4.53 1.44 15.13
C GLN A 222 -3.13 2.04 14.95
N THR A 223 -2.92 2.79 13.88
CA THR A 223 -1.59 3.30 13.46
C THR A 223 -0.89 4.18 14.49
N SER A 224 -1.63 4.66 15.50
CA SER A 224 -1.13 5.44 16.62
C SER A 224 -0.65 4.58 17.81
N ASP A 225 -0.75 3.26 17.74
CA ASP A 225 -0.37 2.34 18.81
C ASP A 225 0.56 1.24 18.29
N PRO A 226 1.84 1.16 18.72
CA PRO A 226 2.75 0.16 18.17
C PRO A 226 2.31 -1.26 18.49
N ILE A 227 1.70 -1.49 19.67
CA ILE A 227 1.17 -2.80 20.05
C ILE A 227 -0.10 -3.13 19.26
N GLY A 228 -1.01 -2.16 19.08
CA GLY A 228 -2.17 -2.26 18.20
C GLY A 228 -1.79 -2.64 16.76
N ILE A 229 -0.77 -2.02 16.18
CA ILE A 229 -0.25 -2.38 14.85
C ILE A 229 0.21 -3.85 14.85
N LEU A 230 1.00 -4.28 15.84
CA LEU A 230 1.49 -5.66 15.90
C LEU A 230 0.33 -6.66 16.06
N ARG A 231 -0.66 -6.37 16.91
CA ARG A 231 -1.83 -7.26 17.10
C ARG A 231 -2.68 -7.36 15.84
N THR A 232 -3.08 -6.23 15.27
CA THR A 232 -3.93 -6.23 14.07
C THR A 232 -3.23 -6.81 12.85
N THR A 233 -1.90 -6.71 12.79
CA THR A 233 -1.10 -7.30 11.71
C THR A 233 -0.89 -8.80 11.90
N PHE A 234 -0.46 -9.25 13.08
CA PHE A 234 0.03 -10.63 13.26
C PHE A 234 -0.98 -11.58 13.92
N VAL A 235 -2.03 -11.08 14.56
CA VAL A 235 -2.96 -11.89 15.36
C VAL A 235 -4.37 -11.81 14.80
N ASP A 236 -4.91 -10.59 14.77
CA ASP A 236 -6.35 -10.41 14.67
C ASP A 236 -6.85 -10.74 13.26
N ALA A 237 -8.09 -11.18 13.16
CA ALA A 237 -8.78 -11.20 11.88
C ALA A 237 -8.95 -9.74 11.38
N PRO A 238 -8.64 -9.44 10.12
CA PRO A 238 -8.80 -8.09 9.61
C PRO A 238 -10.26 -7.67 9.66
N SER A 239 -10.50 -6.45 10.14
CA SER A 239 -11.84 -5.89 10.32
C SER A 239 -11.98 -4.60 9.53
N VAL A 240 -13.15 -4.43 8.90
CA VAL A 240 -13.53 -3.21 8.20
C VAL A 240 -13.78 -2.07 9.19
N CYS A 241 -13.50 -0.84 8.76
CA CYS A 241 -14.03 0.33 9.45
C CYS A 241 -15.57 0.39 9.23
N PRO A 242 -16.39 0.49 10.29
CA PRO A 242 -17.85 0.42 10.18
C PRO A 242 -18.42 1.42 9.16
N GLY A 243 -19.36 0.97 8.31
CA GLY A 243 -20.04 1.80 7.30
C GLY A 243 -19.22 2.11 6.04
N MET A 244 -17.91 1.83 6.05
CA MET A 244 -17.03 2.14 4.92
C MET A 244 -17.26 1.24 3.70
N PRO A 245 -17.47 -0.09 3.83
CA PRO A 245 -17.84 -0.92 2.67
C PRO A 245 -19.09 -0.38 1.94
N GLU A 246 -20.13 -0.01 2.68
CA GLU A 246 -21.38 0.54 2.14
C GLU A 246 -21.14 1.85 1.39
N LEU A 247 -20.35 2.76 1.97
CA LEU A 247 -19.97 4.01 1.30
C LEU A 247 -19.20 3.74 0.00
N TYR A 248 -18.28 2.77 -0.02
CA TYR A 248 -17.43 2.51 -1.19
C TYR A 248 -18.23 1.90 -2.34
N TRP A 249 -19.14 0.98 -2.04
CA TRP A 249 -20.05 0.42 -3.03
C TRP A 249 -21.07 1.45 -3.53
N HIS A 250 -21.53 2.36 -2.67
CA HIS A 250 -22.35 3.50 -3.09
C HIS A 250 -21.57 4.39 -4.07
N ILE A 251 -20.35 4.80 -3.72
CA ILE A 251 -19.47 5.61 -4.59
C ILE A 251 -19.30 4.94 -5.95
N GLN A 252 -18.95 3.64 -5.98
CA GLN A 252 -18.79 2.87 -7.22
C GLN A 252 -20.06 2.93 -8.09
N SER A 253 -21.23 2.77 -7.47
CA SER A 253 -22.52 2.76 -8.17
C SER A 253 -22.90 4.11 -8.80
N VAL A 254 -22.51 5.21 -8.17
CA VAL A 254 -22.83 6.58 -8.61
C VAL A 254 -21.86 7.07 -9.68
N ILE A 255 -20.59 6.68 -9.61
CA ILE A 255 -19.60 7.07 -10.61
C ILE A 255 -19.72 6.24 -11.90
N ASN A 256 -19.54 4.92 -11.82
CA ASN A 256 -19.64 3.86 -12.84
C ASN A 256 -18.63 2.73 -12.55
N ASP A 257 -18.93 1.50 -12.97
CA ASP A 257 -18.05 0.31 -12.81
C ASP A 257 -16.70 0.39 -13.55
N ALA A 258 -16.56 1.32 -14.51
CA ALA A 258 -15.31 1.59 -15.25
C ALA A 258 -14.40 2.63 -14.57
N SER A 259 -14.65 2.92 -13.28
CA SER A 259 -13.85 3.84 -12.48
C SER A 259 -12.77 3.10 -11.71
N PRO A 260 -11.48 3.44 -11.91
CA PRO A 260 -10.39 2.77 -11.20
C PRO A 260 -10.33 3.22 -9.74
N TRP A 261 -10.01 2.26 -8.89
CA TRP A 261 -9.68 2.49 -7.49
C TRP A 261 -8.18 2.33 -7.27
N PHE A 262 -7.63 3.20 -6.43
CA PHE A 262 -6.27 3.14 -5.93
C PHE A 262 -6.29 3.12 -4.41
N TYR A 263 -5.76 2.06 -3.82
CA TYR A 263 -5.64 1.90 -2.37
C TYR A 263 -4.20 2.20 -1.96
N LEU A 264 -3.97 3.33 -1.31
CA LEU A 264 -2.65 3.86 -1.00
C LEU A 264 -2.33 3.67 0.48
N SER A 265 -1.31 2.88 0.80
CA SER A 265 -0.86 2.67 2.18
C SER A 265 0.63 2.92 2.33
N ALA A 266 1.02 3.48 3.48
CA ALA A 266 2.41 3.64 3.87
C ALA A 266 3.05 2.34 4.39
N SER A 267 2.30 1.23 4.42
CA SER A 267 2.79 -0.08 4.84
C SER A 267 3.81 -0.67 3.83
N PRO A 268 4.67 -1.60 4.27
CA PRO A 268 5.62 -2.25 3.38
C PRO A 268 4.90 -3.22 2.45
N TYR A 269 5.43 -3.41 1.23
CA TYR A 269 4.79 -4.27 0.23
C TYR A 269 4.58 -5.72 0.71
N ASN A 270 5.28 -6.16 1.76
CA ASN A 270 5.11 -7.48 2.40
C ASN A 270 3.65 -7.74 2.83
N LEU A 271 2.87 -6.70 3.10
CA LEU A 271 1.45 -6.82 3.43
C LEU A 271 0.54 -6.97 2.19
N TYR A 272 1.08 -6.93 0.97
CA TYR A 272 0.27 -7.02 -0.24
C TYR A 272 -0.67 -8.23 -0.29
N PRO A 273 -0.24 -9.48 -0.04
CA PRO A 273 -1.16 -10.62 -0.08
C PRO A 273 -2.34 -10.45 0.88
N PHE A 274 -2.06 -10.03 2.11
CA PHE A 274 -3.07 -9.80 3.14
C PHE A 274 -4.05 -8.67 2.77
N LEU A 275 -3.54 -7.54 2.26
CA LEU A 275 -4.37 -6.40 1.86
C LEU A 275 -5.17 -6.69 0.59
N ARG A 276 -4.61 -7.48 -0.33
CA ARG A 276 -5.28 -7.93 -1.56
C ARG A 276 -6.50 -8.76 -1.21
N ASP A 277 -6.35 -9.75 -0.35
CA ASP A 277 -7.44 -10.64 0.07
C ASP A 277 -8.51 -9.86 0.87
N PHE A 278 -8.07 -8.94 1.75
CA PHE A 278 -8.99 -8.07 2.49
C PHE A 278 -9.81 -7.16 1.57
N ARG A 279 -9.18 -6.51 0.59
CA ARG A 279 -9.86 -5.71 -0.41
C ARG A 279 -10.85 -6.56 -1.22
N GLU A 280 -10.44 -7.74 -1.69
CA GLU A 280 -11.32 -8.65 -2.45
C GLU A 280 -12.56 -9.08 -1.68
N ALA A 281 -12.48 -9.17 -0.35
CA ALA A 281 -13.61 -9.56 0.49
C ALA A 281 -14.65 -8.44 0.70
N TYR A 282 -14.25 -7.17 0.68
CA TYR A 282 -15.10 -6.08 1.19
C TYR A 282 -15.25 -4.86 0.27
N TYR A 283 -14.31 -4.63 -0.65
CA TYR A 283 -14.19 -3.36 -1.39
C TYR A 283 -14.13 -3.57 -2.91
N PRO A 284 -14.44 -2.53 -3.71
CA PRO A 284 -14.23 -2.56 -5.14
C PRO A 284 -12.80 -2.97 -5.53
N HIS A 285 -12.66 -3.61 -6.70
CA HIS A 285 -11.34 -3.95 -7.20
C HIS A 285 -10.53 -2.68 -7.48
N GLY A 286 -9.26 -2.68 -7.07
CA GLY A 286 -8.37 -1.54 -7.29
C GLY A 286 -6.90 -1.86 -7.07
N THR A 287 -6.05 -1.01 -7.65
CA THR A 287 -4.59 -1.12 -7.51
C THR A 287 -4.16 -0.75 -6.10
N ILE A 288 -3.48 -1.66 -5.40
CA ILE A 288 -2.92 -1.37 -4.07
C ILE A 288 -1.48 -0.87 -4.26
N ILE A 289 -1.18 0.31 -3.71
CA ILE A 289 0.13 0.98 -3.79
C ILE A 289 0.73 1.04 -2.40
N LEU A 290 1.84 0.32 -2.21
CA LEU A 290 2.57 0.16 -0.95
C LEU A 290 3.98 0.70 -1.07
N ARG A 291 4.68 0.87 0.06
CA ARG A 291 6.08 1.30 0.03
C ARG A 291 6.95 0.22 -0.62
N ASP A 292 7.74 0.64 -1.61
CA ASP A 292 8.67 -0.21 -2.36
C ASP A 292 9.84 -0.76 -1.50
N SER A 293 10.01 -0.23 -0.29
CA SER A 293 11.05 -0.67 0.63
C SER A 293 10.60 -1.97 1.31
N SER A 294 11.38 -3.04 1.12
CA SER A 294 11.28 -4.26 1.93
C SER A 294 11.97 -3.97 3.26
N TRP A 295 11.24 -3.48 4.25
CA TRP A 295 11.81 -3.41 5.59
C TRP A 295 11.72 -4.84 6.09
N MET A 296 12.76 -5.65 5.81
CA MET A 296 12.87 -7.05 6.21
C MET A 296 13.04 -7.18 7.74
N SER A 297 12.35 -6.34 8.49
CA SER A 297 12.41 -6.22 9.93
C SER A 297 11.07 -5.69 10.44
N ILE A 298 10.62 -6.24 11.56
CA ILE A 298 9.40 -5.82 12.24
C ILE A 298 9.48 -4.36 12.75
N PRO A 299 10.63 -3.86 13.27
CA PRO A 299 10.78 -2.43 13.55
C PRO A 299 10.47 -1.56 12.34
N GLY A 300 10.82 -2.05 11.14
CA GLY A 300 10.57 -1.31 9.94
C GLY A 300 9.13 -1.25 9.48
N LEU A 301 8.31 -2.25 9.82
CA LEU A 301 6.85 -2.14 9.71
C LEU A 301 6.34 -0.91 10.48
N LEU A 302 6.73 -0.77 11.76
CA LEU A 302 6.27 0.33 12.62
C LEU A 302 6.70 1.70 12.08
N SER A 303 7.96 1.83 11.71
CA SER A 303 8.49 3.07 11.15
C SER A 303 7.87 3.42 9.79
N SER A 304 7.63 2.45 8.90
CA SER A 304 7.04 2.69 7.57
C SER A 304 5.62 3.26 7.64
N LEU A 305 4.81 2.76 8.59
CA LEU A 305 3.43 3.19 8.84
C LEU A 305 3.34 4.55 9.55
N THR A 306 4.40 5.03 10.21
CA THR A 306 4.29 6.18 11.13
C THR A 306 5.23 7.34 10.84
N LEU A 307 6.22 7.19 9.96
CA LEU A 307 7.18 8.24 9.59
C LEU A 307 7.11 8.57 8.10
N GLY A 308 7.12 9.87 7.78
CA GLY A 308 7.19 10.37 6.42
C GLY A 308 6.01 9.92 5.55
N THR A 309 4.82 9.77 6.15
CA THR A 309 3.62 9.29 5.43
C THR A 309 3.06 10.36 4.48
N GLU A 310 3.08 11.64 4.86
CA GLU A 310 2.67 12.75 3.99
C GLU A 310 3.46 12.79 2.68
N GLU A 311 4.79 12.91 2.75
CA GLU A 311 5.66 12.99 1.56
C GLU A 311 5.48 11.79 0.64
N TYR A 312 5.38 10.59 1.22
CA TYR A 312 5.11 9.38 0.46
C TYR A 312 3.74 9.41 -0.22
N LYS A 313 2.67 9.80 0.49
CA LYS A 313 1.33 9.85 -0.09
C LYS A 313 1.25 10.87 -1.22
N VAL A 314 1.86 12.04 -1.05
CA VAL A 314 1.95 13.06 -2.11
C VAL A 314 2.67 12.50 -3.34
N ASP A 315 3.87 11.94 -3.19
CA ASP A 315 4.64 11.36 -4.30
C ASP A 315 3.87 10.26 -5.04
N ARG A 316 3.16 9.39 -4.32
CA ARG A 316 2.33 8.35 -4.95
C ARG A 316 1.10 8.92 -5.65
N MET A 317 0.45 9.95 -5.11
CA MET A 317 -0.65 10.62 -5.80
C MET A 317 -0.17 11.38 -7.05
N GLU A 318 1.00 12.00 -7.02
CA GLU A 318 1.63 12.61 -8.21
C GLU A 318 1.89 11.58 -9.31
N LYS A 319 2.32 10.37 -8.92
CA LYS A 319 2.46 9.24 -9.85
C LYS A 319 1.13 8.86 -10.48
N ILE A 320 0.05 8.73 -9.70
CA ILE A 320 -1.29 8.44 -10.22
C ILE A 320 -1.79 9.57 -11.13
N HIS A 321 -1.57 10.83 -10.76
CA HIS A 321 -1.87 11.99 -11.60
C HIS A 321 -1.10 11.95 -12.93
N SER A 322 0.15 11.46 -12.92
CA SER A 322 0.93 11.29 -14.15
C SER A 322 0.24 10.32 -15.13
N TRP A 323 -0.40 9.27 -14.63
CA TRP A 323 -1.13 8.26 -15.40
C TRP A 323 -2.50 8.74 -15.86
N LEU A 324 -3.27 9.39 -14.97
CA LEU A 324 -4.68 9.74 -15.17
C LEU A 324 -4.96 11.22 -14.83
N PRO A 325 -4.33 12.19 -15.53
CA PRO A 325 -4.47 13.62 -15.22
C PRO A 325 -5.84 14.21 -15.53
N ARG A 326 -6.61 13.58 -16.43
CA ARG A 326 -7.89 14.10 -16.92
C ARG A 326 -9.09 13.50 -16.18
N ARG A 327 -8.84 12.61 -15.22
CA ARG A 327 -9.88 12.09 -14.35
C ARG A 327 -10.16 13.05 -13.20
N LYS A 328 -11.37 12.96 -12.69
CA LYS A 328 -11.83 13.64 -11.47
C LYS A 328 -11.63 12.69 -10.30
N MET A 329 -10.92 13.13 -9.27
CA MET A 329 -10.55 12.30 -8.13
C MET A 329 -11.44 12.57 -6.92
N ILE A 330 -11.86 11.48 -6.28
CA ILE A 330 -12.35 11.45 -4.90
C ILE A 330 -11.20 10.89 -4.04
N LEU A 331 -10.80 11.64 -3.01
CA LEU A 331 -9.79 11.21 -2.05
C LEU A 331 -10.48 10.83 -0.73
N ILE A 332 -10.17 9.68 -0.17
CA ILE A 332 -10.76 9.18 1.08
C ILE A 332 -9.64 8.75 2.01
N GLY A 333 -9.56 9.32 3.20
CA GLY A 333 -8.53 8.99 4.18
C GLY A 333 -8.99 9.17 5.60
N ASP A 334 -8.05 9.15 6.54
CA ASP A 334 -8.35 9.18 7.97
C ASP A 334 -7.63 10.31 8.72
N SER A 335 -8.06 10.55 9.96
CA SER A 335 -7.45 11.57 10.81
C SER A 335 -6.26 11.07 11.62
N THR A 336 -6.01 9.76 11.74
CA THR A 336 -4.89 9.21 12.52
C THR A 336 -3.54 9.37 11.81
N GLN A 337 -3.53 9.40 10.48
CA GLN A 337 -2.34 9.68 9.67
C GLN A 337 -2.36 11.09 9.08
N SER A 338 -1.49 11.34 8.11
CA SER A 338 -1.26 12.64 7.47
C SER A 338 -2.08 12.85 6.18
N ASP A 339 -3.24 12.19 6.08
CA ASP A 339 -4.13 12.32 4.92
C ASP A 339 -4.65 13.74 4.72
N PRO A 340 -5.11 14.48 5.75
CA PRO A 340 -5.54 15.85 5.57
C PRO A 340 -4.46 16.72 4.91
N GLU A 341 -3.23 16.62 5.40
CA GLU A 341 -2.09 17.40 4.92
C GLU A 341 -1.72 17.01 3.48
N ALA A 342 -1.61 15.71 3.21
CA ALA A 342 -1.28 15.20 1.88
C ALA A 342 -2.35 15.56 0.84
N TYR A 343 -3.63 15.43 1.18
CA TYR A 343 -4.75 15.73 0.29
C TYR A 343 -4.92 17.23 0.06
N GLY A 344 -4.68 18.05 1.10
CA GLY A 344 -4.60 19.49 0.93
C GLY A 344 -3.46 19.88 -0.01
N GLU A 345 -2.28 19.25 0.12
CA GLU A 345 -1.13 19.56 -0.73
C GLU A 345 -1.41 19.19 -2.19
N ILE A 346 -1.89 17.97 -2.44
CA ILE A 346 -2.15 17.53 -3.81
C ILE A 346 -3.27 18.34 -4.48
N TYR A 347 -4.29 18.79 -3.73
CA TYR A 347 -5.31 19.70 -4.26
C TYR A 347 -4.68 21.02 -4.71
N ARG A 348 -3.83 21.63 -3.89
CA ARG A 348 -3.17 22.90 -4.26
C ARG A 348 -2.25 22.76 -5.47
N THR A 349 -1.64 21.60 -5.64
CA THR A 349 -0.81 21.30 -6.82
C THR A 349 -1.67 21.04 -8.08
N TYR A 350 -2.81 20.36 -7.94
CA TYR A 350 -3.70 19.98 -9.05
C TYR A 350 -5.19 20.25 -8.72
N PRO A 351 -5.63 21.52 -8.68
CA PRO A 351 -6.97 21.88 -8.20
C PRO A 351 -8.10 21.38 -9.11
N ASP A 352 -7.81 21.18 -10.40
CA ASP A 352 -8.78 20.65 -11.36
C ASP A 352 -8.92 19.12 -11.30
N TRP A 353 -8.00 18.44 -10.63
CA TRP A 353 -7.96 16.98 -10.54
C TRP A 353 -8.76 16.46 -9.35
N VAL A 354 -8.62 17.07 -8.18
CA VAL A 354 -9.29 16.65 -6.95
C VAL A 354 -10.63 17.37 -6.80
N LYS A 355 -11.72 16.60 -6.70
CA LYS A 355 -13.09 17.15 -6.61
C LYS A 355 -13.75 16.94 -5.26
N VAL A 356 -13.40 15.87 -4.55
CA VAL A 356 -13.94 15.57 -3.23
C VAL A 356 -12.84 14.99 -2.37
N ILE A 357 -12.76 15.45 -1.12
CA ILE A 357 -11.88 14.94 -0.08
C ILE A 357 -12.75 14.56 1.12
N LEU A 358 -12.70 13.30 1.53
CA LEU A 358 -13.43 12.77 2.68
C LEU A 358 -12.42 12.30 3.72
N ILE A 359 -12.46 12.87 4.93
CA ILE A 359 -11.59 12.50 6.04
C ILE A 359 -12.43 11.84 7.13
N ARG A 360 -12.20 10.55 7.36
CA ARG A 360 -12.77 9.82 8.49
C ARG A 360 -12.11 10.32 9.77
N LYS A 361 -12.89 10.97 10.62
CA LYS A 361 -12.50 11.33 11.97
C LYS A 361 -12.58 10.10 12.85
N VAL A 362 -11.42 9.56 13.22
CA VAL A 362 -11.32 8.34 14.00
C VAL A 362 -11.53 8.66 15.48
N GLU A 363 -12.58 8.12 16.08
CA GLU A 363 -12.93 8.32 17.51
C GLU A 363 -13.07 7.00 18.28
N ASP A 364 -13.15 5.88 17.56
CA ASP A 364 -13.48 4.53 18.06
C ASP A 364 -12.26 3.68 18.42
N ILE A 365 -11.05 4.19 18.20
CA ILE A 365 -9.80 3.49 18.55
C ILE A 365 -9.32 3.99 19.92
N ALA A 366 -8.96 3.07 20.81
CA ALA A 366 -8.49 3.40 22.17
C ALA A 366 -7.05 3.97 22.22
N ALA A 367 -6.65 4.80 21.24
CA ALA A 367 -5.31 5.38 21.19
C ALA A 367 -5.26 6.74 21.90
N ILE A 368 -4.35 6.87 22.87
CA ILE A 368 -4.02 8.16 23.49
C ILE A 368 -3.46 9.09 22.41
N GLY A 369 -3.94 10.32 22.33
CA GLY A 369 -3.47 11.34 21.37
C GLY A 369 -4.36 11.52 20.13
N ILE A 370 -5.46 10.77 20.01
CA ILE A 370 -6.48 10.98 18.97
C ILE A 370 -7.06 12.41 19.04
N ASP A 371 -7.28 12.95 20.25
CA ASP A 371 -7.83 14.30 20.41
C ASP A 371 -6.96 15.37 19.73
N ALA A 372 -5.64 15.26 19.81
CA ALA A 372 -4.72 16.18 19.15
C ALA A 372 -4.77 16.05 17.63
N LYS A 373 -4.98 14.83 17.13
CA LYS A 373 -5.11 14.53 15.69
C LYS A 373 -6.47 14.94 15.12
N ASN A 374 -7.48 15.05 15.97
CA ASN A 374 -8.85 15.42 15.62
C ASN A 374 -9.17 16.90 15.88
N GLN A 375 -8.17 17.74 16.17
CA GLN A 375 -8.39 19.17 16.38
C GLN A 375 -8.92 19.83 15.10
N PRO A 376 -10.03 20.57 15.15
CA PRO A 376 -10.57 21.29 13.99
C PRO A 376 -9.52 22.17 13.31
N GLU A 377 -8.68 22.85 14.08
CA GLU A 377 -7.63 23.76 13.60
C GLU A 377 -6.61 23.04 12.70
N ARG A 378 -6.34 21.76 12.96
CA ARG A 378 -5.45 20.94 12.13
C ARG A 378 -6.03 20.77 10.73
N PHE A 379 -7.33 20.45 10.63
CA PHE A 379 -7.99 20.30 9.34
C PHE A 379 -8.07 21.63 8.59
N GLU A 380 -8.37 22.73 9.30
CA GLU A 380 -8.34 24.07 8.72
C GLU A 380 -6.95 24.45 8.17
N GLU A 381 -5.87 24.13 8.90
CA GLU A 381 -4.50 24.37 8.44
C GLU A 381 -4.14 23.49 7.23
N ALA A 382 -4.47 22.20 7.29
CA ALA A 382 -4.20 21.24 6.24
C ALA A 382 -4.88 21.64 4.92
N PHE A 383 -6.13 22.12 5.00
CA PHE A 383 -6.95 22.55 3.88
C PHE A 383 -6.96 24.08 3.67
N GLU A 384 -6.00 24.82 4.25
CA GLU A 384 -5.85 26.26 3.99
C GLU A 384 -5.66 26.49 2.46
N GLY A 385 -6.57 27.27 1.88
CA GLY A 385 -6.63 27.55 0.43
C GLY A 385 -7.41 26.53 -0.40
N VAL A 386 -8.01 25.51 0.22
CA VAL A 386 -8.93 24.56 -0.43
C VAL A 386 -10.37 25.01 -0.17
N PRO A 387 -11.23 25.13 -1.19
CA PRO A 387 -12.64 25.48 -1.02
C PRO A 387 -13.36 24.54 -0.05
N LYS A 388 -14.24 25.09 0.78
CA LYS A 388 -14.94 24.35 1.84
C LYS A 388 -15.86 23.24 1.34
N ASP A 389 -16.36 23.38 0.12
CA ASP A 389 -17.22 22.41 -0.57
C ASP A 389 -16.43 21.22 -1.14
N VAL A 390 -15.10 21.28 -1.19
CA VAL A 390 -14.26 20.20 -1.69
C VAL A 390 -13.93 19.18 -0.60
N TRP A 391 -13.90 19.56 0.67
CA TRP A 391 -13.46 18.66 1.75
C TRP A 391 -14.47 18.56 2.88
N HIS A 392 -14.59 17.35 3.43
CA HIS A 392 -15.52 17.05 4.51
C HIS A 392 -14.90 16.07 5.51
N VAL A 393 -15.04 16.39 6.81
CA VAL A 393 -14.59 15.53 7.92
C VAL A 393 -15.82 14.85 8.51
N PHE A 394 -15.82 13.52 8.57
CA PHE A 394 -17.00 12.73 8.95
C PHE A 394 -16.69 11.71 10.04
N THR A 395 -17.71 11.38 10.85
CA THR A 395 -17.68 10.25 11.79
C THR A 395 -18.58 9.10 11.32
N ASP A 396 -19.72 9.42 10.71
CA ASP A 396 -20.65 8.46 10.10
C ASP A 396 -20.48 8.46 8.56
N PRO A 397 -19.97 7.39 7.94
CA PRO A 397 -19.83 7.31 6.48
C PRO A 397 -21.12 7.57 5.69
N ALA A 398 -22.30 7.35 6.29
CA ALA A 398 -23.57 7.56 5.61
C ALA A 398 -23.79 9.02 5.18
N GLU A 399 -23.19 9.98 5.88
CA GLU A 399 -23.31 11.40 5.54
C GLU A 399 -22.57 11.77 4.24
N CYS A 400 -21.56 10.98 3.86
CA CYS A 400 -20.78 11.20 2.66
C CYS A 400 -21.53 10.86 1.37
N THR A 401 -22.57 10.02 1.44
CA THR A 401 -23.34 9.59 0.25
C THR A 401 -23.88 10.78 -0.54
N LYS A 402 -24.57 11.71 0.12
CA LYS A 402 -25.11 12.93 -0.49
C LYS A 402 -24.03 13.87 -1.03
N ILE A 403 -22.88 13.95 -0.35
CA ILE A 403 -21.76 14.78 -0.80
C ILE A 403 -21.24 14.25 -2.14
N VAL A 404 -21.04 12.94 -2.24
CA VAL A 404 -20.61 12.28 -3.48
C VAL A 404 -21.65 12.44 -4.57
N ASP A 405 -22.93 12.21 -4.29
CA ASP A 405 -24.01 12.33 -5.27
C ASP A 405 -24.04 13.73 -5.90
N ASN A 406 -23.96 14.77 -5.05
CA ASN A 406 -23.95 16.16 -5.51
C ASN A 406 -22.69 16.49 -6.33
N ALA A 407 -21.53 16.01 -5.91
CA ALA A 407 -20.27 16.23 -6.64
C ALA A 407 -20.28 15.55 -8.02
N VAL A 408 -20.82 14.34 -8.11
CA VAL A 408 -20.92 13.60 -9.37
C VAL A 408 -21.96 14.24 -10.30
N ALA A 409 -23.11 14.64 -9.76
CA ALA A 409 -24.17 15.30 -10.53
C ALA A 409 -23.75 16.67 -11.07
N SER A 410 -23.00 17.47 -10.30
CA SER A 410 -22.53 18.79 -10.72
C SER A 410 -21.42 18.76 -11.76
N ALA A 411 -20.71 17.63 -11.88
CA ALA A 411 -19.62 17.47 -12.83
C ALA A 411 -20.02 16.71 -14.11
N SER A 412 -21.24 16.18 -14.16
CA SER A 412 -21.83 15.52 -15.33
C SER A 412 -22.46 16.56 -16.26
#